data_AF-A0A7C5WM84-F1
#
_entry.id   AF-A0A7C5WM84-F1
#
_cell.length_a   1.000
_cell.length_b   1.000
_cell.length_c   1.000
_cell.angle_alpha   90.00
_cell.angle_beta   90.00
_cell.angle_gamma   90.00
#
_symmetry.space_group_name_H-M   'P 1'
#
loop_
_entity.id
_entity.type
_entity.pdbx_description
1 polymer ?
#
loop_
_entity_poly.entity_id
_entity_poly.type
_entity_poly.pdbx_seq_one_letter_code
_entity_poly.pdbx_strand_id
1 'polypeptide(L)'
;MPSHDIHLKYATLFLRSRRVIPDKSKVRFVDLLIDDPKSHAPKIQELVRSNFNLWLCIAQELSPHDLYMLLKILPTLGHDVLTQRFSPKRTSWSRSMISYLRQLIGCIFGREYGLLVDLHVLLDMAEKWCCDDELLRDWGREVGISPEILDYYAKHRALIDYDLNCTIRLKQGKCSRRDVARWLRFNESTEST
;
A
#
# COMPACT_ATOMS: atom_id res chain seq x y z
N MET A 1 0.18 -3.63 -11.75
CA MET A 1 -0.21 -3.49 -10.34
C MET A 1 -0.53 -4.87 -9.83
N PRO A 2 0.05 -5.26 -8.68
CA PRO A 2 -0.21 -6.53 -8.05
C PRO A 2 -1.73 -6.69 -7.88
N SER A 3 -2.22 -7.93 -7.90
CA SER A 3 -3.64 -8.12 -7.64
C SER A 3 -3.96 -7.64 -6.22
N HIS A 4 -5.17 -7.09 -6.03
CA HIS A 4 -5.73 -6.76 -4.72
C HIS A 4 -5.49 -7.87 -3.67
N ASP A 5 -5.51 -9.14 -4.10
CA ASP A 5 -5.27 -10.29 -3.23
C ASP A 5 -3.85 -10.31 -2.62
N ILE A 6 -2.83 -9.87 -3.36
CA ILE A 6 -1.45 -9.76 -2.87
C ILE A 6 -1.37 -8.65 -1.82
N HIS A 7 -1.92 -7.46 -2.12
CA HIS A 7 -1.98 -6.35 -1.17
C HIS A 7 -2.70 -6.76 0.11
N LEU A 8 -3.87 -7.40 -0.03
CA LEU A 8 -4.66 -7.90 1.10
C LEU A 8 -3.90 -8.95 1.92
N LYS A 9 -3.24 -9.91 1.26
CA LYS A 9 -2.45 -10.96 1.92
C LYS A 9 -1.34 -10.34 2.76
N TYR A 10 -0.50 -9.51 2.16
CA TYR A 10 0.67 -8.95 2.86
C TYR A 10 0.30 -7.88 3.88
N ALA A 11 -0.75 -7.10 3.67
CA ALA A 11 -1.29 -6.19 4.68
C ALA A 11 -1.84 -6.96 5.90
N THR A 12 -2.59 -8.05 5.67
CA THR A 12 -3.13 -8.90 6.74
C THR A 12 -2.02 -9.52 7.58
N LEU A 13 -0.98 -10.07 6.92
CA LEU A 13 0.19 -10.64 7.60
C LEU A 13 0.96 -9.58 8.39
N PHE A 14 1.15 -8.38 7.81
CA PHE A 14 1.81 -7.27 8.47
C PHE A 14 1.07 -6.86 9.74
N LEU A 15 -0.24 -6.59 9.65
CA LEU A 15 -1.06 -6.20 10.81
C LEU A 15 -1.03 -7.26 11.92
N ARG A 16 -1.14 -8.56 11.57
CA ARG A 16 -1.04 -9.66 12.54
C ARG A 16 0.31 -9.69 13.23
N SER A 17 1.41 -9.47 12.51
CA SER A 17 2.77 -9.41 13.09
C SER A 17 2.91 -8.25 14.10
N ARG A 18 2.05 -7.24 13.99
CA ARG A 18 1.96 -6.08 14.88
C ARG A 18 0.87 -6.21 15.95
N ARG A 19 0.26 -7.40 16.09
CA ARG A 19 -0.84 -7.69 17.02
C ARG A 19 -2.10 -6.83 16.79
N VAL A 20 -2.30 -6.36 15.57
CA VAL A 20 -3.53 -5.68 15.15
C VAL A 20 -4.45 -6.69 14.47
N ILE A 21 -5.72 -6.73 14.90
CA ILE A 21 -6.74 -7.56 14.26
C ILE A 21 -7.03 -6.98 12.86
N PRO A 22 -6.74 -7.71 11.77
CA PRO A 22 -6.91 -7.16 10.44
C PRO A 22 -8.39 -6.99 10.07
N ASP A 23 -8.78 -5.75 9.80
CA ASP A 23 -10.05 -5.41 9.16
C ASP A 23 -9.87 -5.28 7.64
N LYS A 24 -10.43 -6.23 6.89
CA LYS A 24 -10.35 -6.29 5.43
C LYS A 24 -10.95 -5.05 4.76
N SER A 25 -11.99 -4.44 5.34
CA SER A 25 -12.64 -3.27 4.77
C SER A 25 -11.71 -2.05 4.80
N LYS A 26 -10.97 -1.89 5.90
CA LYS A 26 -9.96 -0.83 6.07
C LYS A 26 -8.74 -1.04 5.17
N VAL A 27 -8.25 -2.28 5.06
CA VAL A 27 -7.15 -2.60 4.13
C VAL A 27 -7.55 -2.27 2.69
N ARG A 28 -8.75 -2.71 2.27
CA ARG A 28 -9.28 -2.40 0.94
C ARG A 28 -9.48 -0.91 0.72
N PHE A 29 -9.86 -0.18 1.75
CA PHE A 29 -9.98 1.27 1.66
C PHE A 29 -8.63 1.95 1.37
N VAL A 30 -7.56 1.54 2.06
CA VAL A 30 -6.20 2.06 1.81
C VAL A 30 -5.77 1.79 0.37
N ASP A 31 -5.93 0.56 -0.07
CA ASP A 31 -5.62 0.09 -1.44
C ASP A 31 -6.35 0.93 -2.50
N LEU A 32 -7.67 1.06 -2.38
CA LEU A 32 -8.50 1.83 -3.30
C LEU A 32 -8.19 3.34 -3.29
N LEU A 33 -7.78 3.89 -2.16
CA LEU A 33 -7.41 5.31 -2.07
C LEU A 33 -6.10 5.60 -2.80
N ILE A 34 -5.15 4.66 -2.77
CA ILE A 34 -3.86 4.79 -3.44
C ILE A 34 -4.02 4.57 -4.95
N ASP A 35 -4.82 3.60 -5.36
CA ASP A 35 -5.01 3.24 -6.77
C ASP A 35 -5.99 4.19 -7.50
N ASP A 36 -7.04 4.65 -6.82
CA ASP A 36 -8.06 5.53 -7.38
C ASP A 36 -8.47 6.64 -6.39
N PRO A 37 -7.55 7.60 -6.12
CA PRO A 37 -7.82 8.72 -5.24
C PRO A 37 -9.00 9.57 -5.71
N LYS A 38 -9.24 9.71 -7.02
CA LYS A 38 -10.38 10.46 -7.57
C LYS A 38 -11.72 9.98 -7.01
N SER A 39 -11.93 8.66 -7.02
CA SER A 39 -13.21 8.07 -6.62
C SER A 39 -13.34 7.92 -5.09
N HIS A 40 -12.23 7.90 -4.37
CA HIS A 40 -12.21 7.58 -2.93
C HIS A 40 -11.93 8.78 -2.02
N ALA A 41 -11.22 9.80 -2.50
CA ALA A 41 -10.96 11.03 -1.74
C ALA A 41 -12.24 11.76 -1.28
N PRO A 42 -13.33 11.86 -2.07
CA PRO A 42 -14.56 12.51 -1.60
C PRO A 42 -15.14 11.86 -0.34
N LYS A 43 -15.02 10.53 -0.20
CA LYS A 43 -15.49 9.80 0.99
C LYS A 43 -14.68 10.17 2.24
N ILE A 44 -13.37 10.39 2.07
CA ILE A 44 -12.53 10.92 3.17
C ILE A 44 -12.95 12.33 3.52
N GLN A 45 -13.16 13.20 2.53
CA GLN A 45 -13.56 14.57 2.80
C GLN A 45 -14.89 14.63 3.57
N GLU A 46 -15.84 13.76 3.23
CA GLU A 46 -17.10 13.62 3.96
C GLU A 46 -16.87 13.09 5.38
N LEU A 47 -16.06 12.05 5.56
CA LEU A 47 -15.72 11.51 6.88
C LEU A 47 -15.05 12.56 7.78
N VAL A 48 -14.11 13.33 7.24
CA VAL A 48 -13.39 14.39 7.95
C VAL A 48 -14.33 15.55 8.28
N ARG A 49 -15.25 15.93 7.38
CA ARG A 49 -16.25 16.98 7.65
C ARG A 49 -17.27 16.57 8.70
N SER A 50 -17.64 15.30 8.75
CA SER A 50 -18.65 14.78 9.68
C SER A 50 -18.10 14.40 11.06
N ASN A 51 -16.77 14.37 11.24
CA ASN A 51 -16.13 13.99 12.49
C ASN A 51 -15.11 15.05 12.96
N PHE A 52 -15.52 15.90 13.90
CA PHE A 52 -14.70 16.97 14.44
C PHE A 52 -13.39 16.49 15.09
N ASN A 53 -13.42 15.38 15.83
CA ASN A 53 -12.22 14.82 16.46
C ASN A 53 -11.20 14.36 15.41
N LEU A 54 -11.68 13.74 14.34
CA LEU A 54 -10.82 13.33 13.23
C LEU A 54 -10.24 14.56 12.50
N TRP A 55 -11.06 15.59 12.27
CA TRP A 55 -10.57 16.85 11.70
C TRP A 55 -9.47 17.47 12.57
N LEU A 56 -9.65 17.48 13.89
CA LEU A 56 -8.69 18.06 14.83
C LEU A 56 -7.38 17.25 14.86
N CYS A 57 -7.46 15.92 14.85
CA CYS A 57 -6.30 15.03 14.73
C CYS A 57 -5.53 15.27 13.43
N ILE A 58 -6.23 15.32 12.29
CA ILE A 58 -5.66 15.64 10.98
C ILE A 58 -5.00 17.02 11.00
N ALA A 59 -5.66 18.05 11.54
CA ALA A 59 -5.12 19.41 11.58
C ALA A 59 -3.89 19.56 12.51
N GLN A 60 -3.73 18.68 13.51
CA GLN A 60 -2.57 18.65 14.40
C GLN A 60 -1.37 17.92 13.77
N GLU A 61 -1.64 16.86 13.00
CA GLU A 61 -0.60 16.00 12.42
C GLU A 61 -0.15 16.46 11.02
N LEU A 62 -1.01 17.14 10.26
CA LEU A 62 -0.76 17.53 8.87
C LEU A 62 -0.44 19.02 8.75
N SER A 63 0.50 19.34 7.85
CA SER A 63 0.83 20.73 7.55
C SER A 63 -0.32 21.44 6.79
N PRO A 64 -0.36 22.78 6.76
CA PRO A 64 -1.31 23.50 5.92
C PRO A 64 -1.26 23.10 4.43
N HIS A 65 -0.08 22.73 3.94
CA HIS A 65 0.11 22.20 2.59
C HIS A 65 -0.57 20.83 2.42
N ASP A 66 -0.48 19.97 3.42
CA ASP A 66 -1.09 18.64 3.41
C ASP A 66 -2.62 18.68 3.52
N LEU A 67 -3.16 19.63 4.28
CA LEU A 67 -4.59 19.94 4.27
C LEU A 67 -5.07 20.42 2.90
N TYR A 68 -4.27 21.22 2.20
CA TYR A 68 -4.55 21.59 0.82
C TYR A 68 -4.53 20.37 -0.12
N MET A 69 -3.58 19.45 0.07
CA MET A 69 -3.53 18.19 -0.68
C MET A 69 -4.82 17.38 -0.51
N LEU A 70 -5.32 17.22 0.72
CA LEU A 70 -6.58 16.53 1.02
C LEU A 70 -7.79 17.15 0.31
N LEU A 71 -7.90 18.47 0.41
CA LEU A 71 -9.12 19.18 0.02
C LEU A 71 -9.18 19.47 -1.48
N LYS A 72 -8.03 19.65 -2.13
CA LYS A 72 -7.94 20.18 -3.50
C LYS A 72 -7.23 19.26 -4.47
N ILE A 73 -6.17 18.57 -4.05
CA ILE A 73 -5.33 17.81 -4.98
C ILE A 73 -5.81 16.38 -5.11
N LEU A 74 -6.00 15.66 -3.99
CA LEU A 74 -6.34 14.23 -3.99
C LEU A 74 -7.53 13.87 -4.91
N PRO A 75 -8.66 14.62 -4.91
CA PRO A 75 -9.80 14.31 -5.79
C PRO A 75 -9.56 14.60 -7.28
N THR A 76 -8.47 15.30 -7.62
CA THR A 76 -8.09 15.64 -9.01
C THR A 76 -7.07 14.68 -9.58
N LEU A 77 -6.42 13.87 -8.74
CA LEU A 77 -5.48 12.85 -9.19
C LEU A 77 -6.27 11.73 -9.84
N GLY A 78 -5.88 11.35 -11.06
CA GLY A 78 -6.46 10.21 -11.76
C GLY A 78 -6.03 8.88 -11.16
N HIS A 79 -6.12 7.82 -11.96
CA HIS A 79 -5.62 6.50 -11.57
C HIS A 79 -4.12 6.54 -11.30
N ASP A 80 -3.73 5.78 -10.29
CA ASP A 80 -2.38 5.65 -9.78
C ASP A 80 -1.86 7.01 -9.31
N VAL A 81 -1.84 7.20 -7.99
CA VAL A 81 -0.95 8.21 -7.41
C VAL A 81 0.42 8.00 -8.08
N LEU A 82 0.90 9.02 -8.80
CA LEU A 82 2.00 9.02 -9.78
C LEU A 82 3.39 8.62 -9.23
N THR A 83 3.48 7.66 -8.32
CA THR A 83 4.68 6.98 -7.84
C THR A 83 5.36 6.16 -8.94
N GLN A 84 4.74 6.06 -10.13
CA GLN A 84 5.11 5.10 -11.17
C GLN A 84 6.08 5.63 -12.25
N ARG A 85 6.65 6.83 -12.12
CA ARG A 85 7.64 7.32 -13.10
C ARG A 85 8.83 8.00 -12.43
N PHE A 86 10.03 7.45 -12.62
CA PHE A 86 11.26 8.07 -12.16
C PHE A 86 11.52 9.41 -12.85
N SER A 87 11.49 10.48 -12.06
CA SER A 87 12.23 11.70 -12.33
C SER A 87 12.49 12.38 -10.98
N PRO A 88 13.57 13.16 -10.82
CA PRO A 88 13.86 13.82 -9.55
C PRO A 88 12.70 14.69 -9.03
N LYS A 89 11.96 15.32 -9.96
CA LYS A 89 10.74 16.09 -9.64
C LYS A 89 9.59 15.20 -9.14
N ARG A 90 9.49 13.95 -9.65
CA ARG A 90 8.48 12.97 -9.25
C ARG A 90 8.84 12.23 -7.98
N THR A 91 10.11 12.05 -7.64
CA THR A 91 10.53 11.49 -6.34
C THR A 91 10.06 12.39 -5.21
N SER A 92 10.32 13.70 -5.30
CA SER A 92 9.88 14.67 -4.27
C SER A 92 8.36 14.65 -4.09
N TRP A 93 7.62 14.64 -5.19
CA TRP A 93 6.16 14.55 -5.14
C TRP A 93 5.65 13.23 -4.54
N SER A 94 6.28 12.10 -4.92
CA SER A 94 5.96 10.77 -4.36
C SER A 94 6.22 10.73 -2.86
N ARG A 95 7.34 11.28 -2.41
CA ARG A 95 7.69 11.39 -0.99
C ARG A 95 6.63 12.16 -0.22
N SER A 96 6.26 13.35 -0.68
CA SER A 96 5.24 14.17 -0.02
C SER A 96 3.88 13.45 0.02
N MET A 97 3.51 12.80 -1.08
CA MET A 97 2.24 12.09 -1.16
C MET A 97 2.17 10.85 -0.27
N ILE A 98 3.21 10.02 -0.26
CA ILE A 98 3.30 8.84 0.61
C ILE A 98 3.25 9.29 2.07
N SER A 99 4.03 10.31 2.44
CA SER A 99 4.02 10.87 3.81
C SER A 99 2.62 11.35 4.20
N TYR A 100 1.99 12.11 3.32
CA TYR A 100 0.64 12.63 3.51
C TYR A 100 -0.39 11.49 3.71
N LEU A 101 -0.42 10.50 2.80
CA LEU A 101 -1.34 9.37 2.87
C LEU A 101 -1.11 8.54 4.12
N ARG A 102 0.16 8.29 4.49
CA ARG A 102 0.53 7.57 5.72
C ARG A 102 -0.02 8.26 6.97
N GLN A 103 0.15 9.56 7.07
CA GLN A 103 -0.36 10.35 8.21
C GLN A 103 -1.89 10.39 8.23
N LEU A 104 -2.52 10.64 7.08
CA LEU A 104 -3.98 10.66 6.95
C LEU A 104 -4.62 9.34 7.38
N ILE A 105 -4.15 8.22 6.82
CA ILE A 105 -4.64 6.89 7.17
C ILE A 105 -4.31 6.56 8.63
N GLY A 106 -3.13 6.99 9.11
CA GLY A 106 -2.74 6.91 10.51
C GLY A 106 -3.74 7.58 11.46
N CYS A 107 -4.22 8.77 11.10
CA CYS A 107 -5.23 9.50 11.87
C CYS A 107 -6.60 8.79 11.87
N ILE A 108 -6.99 8.19 10.74
CA ILE A 108 -8.32 7.57 10.58
C ILE A 108 -8.38 6.19 11.24
N PHE A 109 -7.34 5.36 11.07
CA PHE A 109 -7.38 3.94 11.44
C PHE A 109 -6.26 3.49 12.38
N GLY A 110 -5.34 4.38 12.75
CA GLY A 110 -4.19 4.09 13.59
C GLY A 110 -2.89 3.90 12.80
N ARG A 111 -1.76 4.03 13.50
CA ARG A 111 -0.40 4.04 12.94
C ARG A 111 -0.12 2.84 12.03
N GLU A 112 -0.54 1.65 12.43
CA GLU A 112 -0.29 0.40 11.70
C GLU A 112 -1.00 0.38 10.35
N TYR A 113 -2.17 0.99 10.25
CA TYR A 113 -2.85 1.17 8.97
C TYR A 113 -2.17 2.24 8.11
N GLY A 114 -1.61 3.28 8.73
CA GLY A 114 -0.79 4.27 8.02
C GLY A 114 0.40 3.61 7.31
N LEU A 115 1.06 2.65 7.97
CA LEU A 115 2.17 1.89 7.38
C LEU A 115 1.77 0.99 6.21
N LEU A 116 0.47 0.69 6.02
CA LEU A 116 0.01 -0.04 4.84
C LEU A 116 0.15 0.77 3.56
N VAL A 117 0.17 2.10 3.63
CA VAL A 117 0.45 2.95 2.46
C VAL A 117 1.83 2.63 1.91
N ASP A 118 2.82 2.58 2.79
CA ASP A 118 4.21 2.26 2.43
C ASP A 118 4.32 0.86 1.84
N LEU A 119 3.67 -0.12 2.47
CA LEU A 119 3.67 -1.50 2.01
C LEU A 119 3.03 -1.62 0.62
N HIS A 120 1.89 -0.96 0.41
CA HIS A 120 1.19 -0.94 -0.87
C HIS A 120 2.10 -0.44 -1.98
N VAL A 121 2.68 0.76 -1.80
CA VAL A 121 3.51 1.36 -2.85
C VAL A 121 4.77 0.53 -3.07
N LEU A 122 5.38 -0.03 -2.01
CA LEU A 122 6.55 -0.89 -2.16
C LEU A 122 6.25 -2.17 -2.95
N LEU A 123 5.09 -2.81 -2.71
CA LEU A 123 4.65 -3.99 -3.48
C LEU A 123 4.39 -3.66 -4.95
N ASP A 124 3.79 -2.50 -5.22
CA ASP A 124 3.59 -1.97 -6.57
C ASP A 124 4.91 -1.78 -7.32
N MET A 125 5.91 -1.23 -6.64
CA MET A 125 7.22 -1.04 -7.24
C MET A 125 7.98 -2.35 -7.39
N ALA A 126 7.81 -3.29 -6.46
CA ALA A 126 8.41 -4.61 -6.54
C ALA A 126 7.93 -5.38 -7.77
N GLU A 127 6.63 -5.32 -8.09
CA GLU A 127 6.12 -5.91 -9.33
C GLU A 127 6.72 -5.24 -10.57
N LYS A 128 6.82 -3.90 -10.57
CA LYS A 128 7.34 -3.12 -11.71
C LYS A 128 8.83 -3.36 -11.98
N TRP A 129 9.60 -3.63 -10.93
CA TRP A 129 11.05 -3.84 -11.03
C TRP A 129 11.46 -5.29 -10.85
N CYS A 130 10.52 -6.23 -11.01
CA CYS A 130 10.80 -7.66 -10.94
C CYS A 130 11.56 -8.05 -9.65
N CYS A 131 11.22 -7.43 -8.52
CA CYS A 131 11.83 -7.65 -7.22
C CYS A 131 13.36 -7.43 -7.18
N ASP A 132 13.86 -6.41 -7.89
CA ASP A 132 15.24 -5.91 -7.76
C ASP A 132 15.45 -5.23 -6.39
N ASP A 133 16.08 -5.95 -5.47
CA ASP A 133 16.21 -5.54 -4.07
C ASP A 133 17.09 -4.28 -3.88
N GLU A 134 18.11 -4.07 -4.72
CA GLU A 134 18.97 -2.88 -4.61
C GLU A 134 18.21 -1.64 -5.05
N LEU A 135 17.54 -1.73 -6.20
CA LEU A 135 16.79 -0.62 -6.77
C LEU A 135 15.56 -0.29 -5.92
N LEU A 136 14.84 -1.30 -5.39
CA LEU A 136 13.72 -1.10 -4.45
C LEU A 136 14.16 -0.44 -3.16
N ARG A 137 15.28 -0.87 -2.58
CA ARG A 137 15.78 -0.31 -1.32
C ARG A 137 16.21 1.14 -1.48
N ASP A 138 16.95 1.44 -2.54
CA ASP A 138 17.47 2.77 -2.79
C ASP A 138 16.33 3.76 -3.11
N TRP A 139 15.40 3.36 -3.98
CA TRP A 139 14.19 4.13 -4.22
C TRP A 139 13.34 4.29 -2.97
N GLY A 140 13.13 3.21 -2.20
CA GLY A 140 12.33 3.22 -0.98
C GLY A 140 12.86 4.22 0.04
N ARG A 141 14.18 4.29 0.20
CA ARG A 141 14.85 5.33 1.02
C ARG A 141 14.63 6.72 0.43
N GLU A 142 14.75 6.88 -0.88
CA GLU A 142 14.59 8.16 -1.56
C GLU A 142 13.16 8.72 -1.40
N VAL A 143 12.12 7.89 -1.52
CA VAL A 143 10.72 8.33 -1.33
C VAL A 143 10.25 8.27 0.12
N GLY A 144 11.10 7.81 1.04
CA GLY A 144 10.82 7.81 2.47
C GLY A 144 9.86 6.70 2.94
N ILE A 145 9.88 5.52 2.31
CA ILE A 145 9.25 4.30 2.84
C ILE A 145 9.82 4.01 4.24
N SER A 146 8.95 3.71 5.20
CA SER A 146 9.35 3.40 6.56
C SER A 146 10.37 2.26 6.61
N PRO A 147 11.45 2.38 7.42
CA PRO A 147 12.40 1.29 7.63
C PRO A 147 11.71 -0.01 8.07
N GLU A 148 10.67 0.09 8.90
CA GLU A 148 9.90 -1.08 9.37
C GLU A 148 9.25 -1.86 8.21
N ILE A 149 8.84 -1.16 7.14
CA ILE A 149 8.25 -1.76 5.95
C ILE A 149 9.31 -2.33 5.02
N LEU A 150 10.46 -1.65 4.88
CA LEU A 150 11.60 -2.20 4.13
C LEU A 150 12.10 -3.50 4.78
N ASP A 151 12.21 -3.53 6.10
CA ASP A 151 12.62 -4.72 6.85
C ASP A 151 11.58 -5.84 6.74
N TYR A 152 10.30 -5.49 6.83
CA TYR A 152 9.21 -6.45 6.63
C TYR A 152 9.24 -7.05 5.22
N TYR A 153 9.44 -6.22 4.19
CA TYR A 153 9.58 -6.66 2.81
C TYR A 153 10.78 -7.59 2.64
N ALA A 154 11.96 -7.19 3.12
CA ALA A 154 13.18 -8.00 3.06
C ALA A 154 12.99 -9.38 3.72
N LYS A 155 12.34 -9.43 4.89
CA LYS A 155 12.03 -10.68 5.60
C LYS A 155 11.11 -11.60 4.81
N HIS A 156 10.16 -11.05 4.05
CA HIS A 156 9.17 -11.82 3.28
C HIS A 156 9.47 -11.87 1.78
N ARG A 157 10.64 -11.38 1.36
CA ARG A 157 11.01 -11.16 -0.04
C ARG A 157 10.74 -12.40 -0.89
N ALA A 158 11.27 -13.55 -0.49
CA ALA A 158 11.16 -14.79 -1.26
C ALA A 158 9.69 -15.20 -1.52
N LEU A 159 8.79 -14.95 -0.56
CA LEU A 159 7.36 -15.24 -0.71
C LEU A 159 6.68 -14.19 -1.60
N ILE A 160 7.01 -12.90 -1.41
CA ILE A 160 6.47 -11.80 -2.21
C ILE A 160 6.85 -11.99 -3.68
N ASP A 161 8.13 -12.26 -3.96
CA ASP A 161 8.63 -12.49 -5.30
C ASP A 161 7.97 -13.72 -5.96
N TYR A 162 7.81 -14.81 -5.20
CA TYR A 162 7.06 -15.97 -5.67
C TYR A 162 5.62 -15.62 -6.06
N ASP A 163 4.88 -14.95 -5.20
CA ASP A 163 3.47 -14.59 -5.44
C ASP A 163 3.30 -13.60 -6.60
N LEU A 164 4.17 -12.59 -6.68
CA LEU A 164 4.19 -11.61 -7.78
C LEU A 164 4.52 -12.30 -9.11
N ASN A 165 5.53 -13.16 -9.16
CA ASN A 165 5.89 -13.91 -10.37
C ASN A 165 4.81 -14.91 -10.79
N CYS A 166 4.16 -15.58 -9.84
CA CYS A 166 3.00 -16.43 -10.13
C CYS A 166 1.88 -15.61 -10.78
N THR A 167 1.62 -14.40 -10.29
CA THR A 167 0.57 -13.51 -10.83
C THR A 167 0.92 -12.97 -12.22
N ILE A 168 2.18 -12.61 -12.46
CA ILE A 168 2.68 -12.21 -13.78
C ILE A 168 2.60 -13.38 -14.78
N ARG A 169 2.98 -14.60 -14.37
CA ARG A 169 2.91 -15.81 -15.22
C ARG A 169 1.47 -16.28 -15.48
N LEU A 170 0.56 -16.08 -14.52
CA LEU A 170 -0.88 -16.28 -14.69
C LEU A 170 -1.48 -15.30 -15.70
N LYS A 171 -1.13 -14.01 -15.62
CA LYS A 171 -1.54 -12.97 -16.60
C LYS A 171 -1.00 -13.25 -18.02
N GLN A 172 0.11 -13.98 -18.15
CA GLN A 172 0.67 -14.42 -19.44
C GLN A 172 0.18 -15.80 -19.93
N GLY A 173 -0.81 -16.42 -19.26
CA GLY A 173 -1.40 -17.69 -19.69
C GLY A 173 -0.49 -18.92 -19.54
N LYS A 174 0.57 -18.84 -18.71
CA LYS A 174 1.59 -19.89 -18.55
C LYS A 174 1.62 -20.57 -17.18
N CYS A 175 0.48 -20.67 -16.49
CA CYS A 175 0.42 -21.49 -15.27
C CYS A 175 -0.22 -22.84 -15.57
N SER A 176 0.54 -23.91 -15.39
CA SER A 176 0.04 -25.27 -15.54
C SER A 176 -0.94 -25.59 -14.39
N ARG A 177 -1.93 -26.45 -14.64
CA ARG A 177 -2.87 -26.92 -13.59
C ARG A 177 -2.16 -27.49 -12.34
N ARG A 178 -0.90 -27.90 -12.46
CA ARG A 178 -0.06 -28.37 -11.34
C ARG A 178 0.37 -27.24 -10.39
N ASP A 179 0.60 -26.04 -10.89
CA ASP A 179 1.06 -24.91 -10.06
C ASP A 179 -0.10 -24.33 -9.23
N VAL A 180 -1.30 -24.29 -9.82
CA VAL A 180 -2.54 -23.94 -9.10
C VAL A 180 -2.89 -24.99 -8.03
N ALA A 181 -2.69 -26.27 -8.31
CA ALA A 181 -2.90 -27.35 -7.33
C ALA A 181 -1.85 -27.39 -6.21
N ARG A 182 -0.67 -26.79 -6.41
CA ARG A 182 0.34 -26.57 -5.35
C ARG A 182 -0.03 -25.36 -4.49
N TRP A 183 -0.60 -24.31 -5.10
CA TRP A 183 -1.11 -23.12 -4.42
C TRP A 183 -2.31 -23.41 -3.49
N LEU A 184 -3.29 -24.20 -3.94
CA LEU A 184 -4.44 -24.58 -3.11
C LEU A 184 -4.03 -25.42 -1.88
N ARG A 185 -3.07 -26.34 -2.04
CA ARG A 185 -2.58 -27.19 -0.95
C ARG A 185 -1.80 -26.43 0.12
N PHE A 186 -1.09 -25.37 -0.26
CA PHE A 186 -0.32 -24.57 0.69
C PHE A 186 -1.25 -23.77 1.63
N ASN A 187 -2.44 -23.38 1.15
CA ASN A 187 -3.44 -22.68 1.95
C ASN A 187 -4.24 -23.64 2.87
N GLU A 188 -4.47 -24.89 2.45
CA GLU A 188 -5.11 -25.91 3.30
C GLU A 188 -4.21 -26.34 4.46
N SER A 189 -2.88 -26.40 4.27
CA SER A 189 -1.92 -26.75 5.32
C SER A 189 -1.73 -25.69 6.41
N THR A 190 -2.24 -24.47 6.20
CA THR A 190 -2.24 -23.40 7.21
C THR A 190 -3.53 -23.29 8.01
N GLU A 191 -4.56 -24.10 7.70
CA GLU A 191 -5.83 -24.14 8.42
C GLU A 191 -6.04 -25.45 9.22
N SER A 192 -5.12 -26.41 9.13
CA SER A 192 -5.13 -27.62 9.97
C SER A 192 -4.04 -27.55 11.04
N THR A 193 -4.35 -26.80 12.11
CA THR A 193 -3.85 -27.09 13.48
C THR A 193 -4.99 -27.77 14.22
#